data_AF-A0A965PZH0-F1
#
_entry.id   AF-A0A965PZH0-F1
#
_cell.length_a   1.000
_cell.length_b   1.000
_cell.length_c   1.000
_cell.angle_alpha   90.00
_cell.angle_beta   90.00
_cell.angle_gamma   90.00
#
_symmetry.space_group_name_H-M   'P 1'
#
loop_
_entity.id
_entity.type
_entity.pdbx_description
1 polymer ?
#
loop_
_entity_poly.entity_id
_entity_poly.type
_entity_poly.pdbx_seq_one_letter_code
_entity_poly.pdbx_strand_id
1 'polypeptide(L)'
;MKNALRWTPTALIGALITFSSLVTKAQEPQFSTGLEFAEPDTYEQFPKAPKYRAVLPDRVDLSSRLPQPGSQGNQGSCVAWAIAYGARSYYDGLATGQALGPRSAFSPAYIYNQIRANPSDCSAGSNIENALNLLKTQGVARIEDFPYSEDNCSHPPSARVRASAAANAIRGWKSIKYGQIETVKGELYRGNPVVVGMNVPESFHQVRGSAIFSDIKSANGGGHAMTIVGYDDQRGAFKLLNSWGTSWGDGGYGWVDYDAMARRGREYYVMQVDPPPKPPEPPPPPPPPAPTVEEIRQQVRQLTARMECSSIEPQVASNGDVVLRGFTGSTDRLADLLRSISLVPGVRDVQQTLSVAPWPQCEAYLTLASIKQDPKLLSATIAGASNNKGSLLRDGDQFAFEITPQNTGGYLYVSYLQANGDQVPLVSGRQYARGQSVKLPSATQRYTISAPFGDELLIIMTSPKPLFSADFGKTDDRQYLSMLRRVVLNLSPTDRSQVTVSLLPIKTIPK
;
A
#
# COMPACT_ATOMS: atom_id res chain seq x y z
N MET A 1 -87.00 35.22 -65.29
CA MET A 1 -86.04 34.19 -65.75
C MET A 1 -84.64 34.78 -65.80
N LYS A 2 -83.89 34.74 -64.70
CA LYS A 2 -82.42 34.89 -64.67
C LYS A 2 -81.91 34.12 -63.46
N ASN A 3 -81.26 32.98 -63.72
CA ASN A 3 -80.62 32.12 -62.72
C ASN A 3 -79.23 32.65 -62.38
N ALA A 4 -78.89 32.59 -61.10
CA ALA A 4 -77.58 32.88 -60.56
C ALA A 4 -76.81 31.57 -60.33
N LEU A 5 -75.51 31.56 -60.66
CA LEU A 5 -74.57 30.52 -60.24
C LEU A 5 -73.34 31.24 -59.66
N ARG A 6 -73.03 30.99 -58.39
CA ARG A 6 -71.87 31.54 -57.66
C ARG A 6 -70.81 30.44 -57.53
N TRP A 7 -69.57 30.78 -57.87
CA TRP A 7 -68.37 29.99 -57.56
C TRP A 7 -67.54 30.74 -56.51
N THR A 8 -67.15 30.06 -55.46
CA THR A 8 -66.33 30.56 -54.33
C THR A 8 -64.84 30.26 -54.53
N PRO A 9 -63.91 31.14 -54.09
CA PRO A 9 -62.48 30.91 -54.21
C PRO A 9 -61.88 30.09 -53.05
N THR A 10 -60.79 29.42 -53.37
CA THR A 10 -59.95 28.47 -52.65
C THR A 10 -59.33 29.01 -51.34
N ALA A 11 -59.34 28.18 -50.30
CA ALA A 11 -58.64 28.41 -49.03
C ALA A 11 -57.24 27.77 -49.04
N LEU A 12 -56.22 28.56 -48.68
CA LEU A 12 -54.85 28.10 -48.40
C LEU A 12 -54.84 27.34 -47.05
N ILE A 13 -54.42 26.07 -47.06
CA ILE A 13 -54.13 25.29 -45.84
C ILE A 13 -52.63 25.43 -45.56
N GLY A 14 -52.28 26.10 -44.46
CA GLY A 14 -50.91 26.14 -43.94
C GLY A 14 -50.52 24.81 -43.32
N ALA A 15 -49.44 24.21 -43.80
CA ALA A 15 -48.85 23.01 -43.21
C ALA A 15 -48.10 23.37 -41.92
N LEU A 16 -48.60 22.91 -40.77
CA LEU A 16 -47.87 22.88 -39.51
C LEU A 16 -46.81 21.76 -39.59
N ILE A 17 -45.55 22.13 -39.81
CA ILE A 17 -44.41 21.24 -39.64
C ILE A 17 -44.13 21.14 -38.15
N THR A 18 -44.50 20.01 -37.53
CA THR A 18 -44.11 19.67 -36.17
C THR A 18 -42.64 19.25 -36.16
N PHE A 19 -41.76 20.12 -35.66
CA PHE A 19 -40.41 19.73 -35.27
C PHE A 19 -40.53 18.79 -34.06
N SER A 20 -40.55 17.49 -34.32
CA SER A 20 -40.33 16.49 -33.27
C SER A 20 -38.86 16.55 -32.88
N SER A 21 -38.55 17.29 -31.82
CA SER A 21 -37.25 17.26 -31.19
C SER A 21 -37.00 15.85 -30.68
N LEU A 22 -36.20 15.08 -31.42
CA LEU A 22 -35.54 13.87 -30.93
C LEU A 22 -34.62 14.29 -29.79
N VAL A 23 -35.17 14.32 -28.58
CA VAL A 23 -34.37 14.28 -27.36
C VAL A 23 -33.73 12.90 -27.36
N THR A 24 -32.47 12.83 -27.81
CA THR A 24 -31.61 11.69 -27.49
C THR A 24 -31.52 11.63 -25.98
N LYS A 25 -32.27 10.71 -25.37
CA LYS A 25 -32.04 10.30 -23.99
C LYS A 25 -30.57 9.89 -23.93
N ALA A 26 -29.74 10.65 -23.24
CA ALA A 26 -28.41 10.18 -22.89
C ALA A 26 -28.61 8.85 -22.16
N GLN A 27 -28.08 7.77 -22.73
CA GLN A 27 -28.12 6.45 -22.12
C GLN A 27 -27.44 6.58 -20.76
N GLU A 28 -28.16 6.26 -19.67
CA GLU A 28 -27.55 6.34 -18.34
C GLU A 28 -26.27 5.50 -18.31
N PRO A 29 -25.18 6.00 -17.70
CA PRO A 29 -23.94 5.25 -17.65
C PRO A 29 -24.18 3.92 -16.95
N GLN A 30 -23.96 2.83 -17.69
CA GLN A 30 -24.24 1.48 -17.22
C GLN A 30 -23.07 0.97 -16.37
N PHE A 31 -23.30 0.84 -15.07
CA PHE A 31 -22.31 0.42 -14.07
C PHE A 31 -22.38 -1.08 -13.81
N SER A 32 -22.15 -1.89 -14.86
CA SER A 32 -22.18 -3.36 -14.71
C SER A 32 -21.06 -3.88 -13.80
N THR A 33 -21.37 -4.89 -13.01
CA THR A 33 -20.44 -5.66 -12.17
C THR A 33 -20.33 -7.09 -12.68
N GLY A 34 -19.41 -7.91 -12.15
CA GLY A 34 -19.26 -9.30 -12.59
C GLY A 34 -18.16 -10.09 -11.89
N LEU A 35 -17.77 -9.69 -10.69
CA LEU A 35 -16.87 -10.50 -9.88
C LEU A 35 -17.69 -11.52 -9.09
N GLU A 36 -17.33 -12.78 -9.26
CA GLU A 36 -17.73 -13.86 -8.38
C GLU A 36 -16.58 -14.08 -7.38
N PHE A 37 -16.86 -13.82 -6.10
CA PHE A 37 -15.85 -13.99 -5.05
C PHE A 37 -15.45 -15.46 -4.91
N ALA A 38 -14.18 -15.71 -4.67
CA ALA A 38 -13.70 -16.98 -4.17
C ALA A 38 -14.33 -17.28 -2.80
N GLU A 39 -14.60 -18.56 -2.55
CA GLU A 39 -15.05 -19.01 -1.24
C GLU A 39 -13.98 -18.68 -0.17
N PRO A 40 -14.38 -18.22 1.04
CA PRO A 40 -13.44 -17.76 2.06
C PRO A 40 -12.32 -18.75 2.39
N ASP A 41 -12.66 -20.03 2.54
CA ASP A 41 -11.69 -21.09 2.85
C ASP A 41 -10.70 -21.32 1.70
N THR A 42 -11.18 -21.22 0.46
CA THR A 42 -10.34 -21.29 -0.74
C THR A 42 -9.42 -20.08 -0.81
N TYR A 43 -9.93 -18.88 -0.53
CA TYR A 43 -9.14 -17.65 -0.53
C TYR A 43 -8.01 -17.72 0.50
N GLU A 44 -8.26 -18.22 1.71
CA GLU A 44 -7.22 -18.37 2.74
C GLU A 44 -6.08 -19.33 2.34
N GLN A 45 -6.35 -20.30 1.48
CA GLN A 45 -5.34 -21.25 0.98
C GLN A 45 -4.46 -20.70 -0.15
N PHE A 46 -4.85 -19.59 -0.78
CA PHE A 46 -4.05 -18.99 -1.84
C PHE A 46 -2.67 -18.51 -1.35
N PRO A 47 -1.62 -18.54 -2.21
CA PRO A 47 -0.30 -18.05 -1.84
C PRO A 47 -0.36 -16.62 -1.28
N LYS A 48 0.14 -16.39 -0.07
CA LYS A 48 0.01 -15.09 0.61
C LYS A 48 1.21 -14.18 0.37
N ALA A 49 0.94 -12.90 0.15
CA ALA A 49 1.94 -11.85 0.28
C ALA A 49 2.35 -11.73 1.76
N PRO A 50 3.65 -11.59 2.06
CA PRO A 50 4.08 -11.37 3.44
C PRO A 50 3.50 -10.06 3.96
N LYS A 51 3.15 -10.01 5.25
CA LYS A 51 2.69 -8.76 5.90
C LYS A 51 3.75 -7.68 5.67
N TYR A 52 3.33 -6.51 5.19
CA TYR A 52 4.26 -5.40 5.00
C TYR A 52 4.67 -4.82 6.36
N ARG A 53 5.99 -4.67 6.58
CA ARG A 53 6.60 -4.27 7.86
C ARG A 53 7.70 -3.21 7.67
N ALA A 54 7.33 -2.06 7.11
CA ALA A 54 8.18 -0.86 7.06
C ALA A 54 7.35 0.42 7.18
N VAL A 55 8.04 1.56 7.34
CA VAL A 55 7.47 2.92 7.18
C VAL A 55 6.92 3.02 5.77
N LEU A 56 5.71 3.56 5.64
CA LEU A 56 5.12 3.93 4.37
C LEU A 56 5.19 5.45 4.22
N PRO A 57 5.47 5.96 3.00
CA PRO A 57 5.24 7.38 2.72
C PRO A 57 3.74 7.68 2.86
N ASP A 58 3.40 8.92 3.20
CA ASP A 58 2.00 9.29 3.45
C ASP A 58 1.14 9.25 2.16
N ARG A 59 1.76 9.12 0.98
CA ARG A 59 1.08 9.05 -0.32
C ARG A 59 1.88 8.26 -1.35
N VAL A 60 1.18 7.44 -2.14
CA VAL A 60 1.70 6.79 -3.34
C VAL A 60 0.66 6.92 -4.46
N ASP A 61 1.10 7.22 -5.68
CA ASP A 61 0.23 7.25 -6.86
C ASP A 61 0.94 6.66 -8.08
N LEU A 62 0.44 5.51 -8.55
CA LEU A 62 0.95 4.79 -9.70
C LEU A 62 0.21 5.17 -11.00
N SER A 63 -0.82 6.04 -10.92
CA SER A 63 -1.76 6.27 -12.04
C SER A 63 -1.11 6.84 -13.31
N SER A 64 0.05 7.49 -13.21
CA SER A 64 0.77 8.09 -14.35
C SER A 64 1.29 7.07 -15.37
N ARG A 65 1.30 5.77 -15.03
CA ARG A 65 1.78 4.67 -15.88
C ARG A 65 0.65 3.78 -16.39
N LEU A 66 -0.58 3.99 -15.92
CA LEU A 66 -1.72 3.22 -16.39
C LEU A 66 -2.28 3.78 -17.69
N PRO A 67 -2.85 2.93 -18.55
CA PRO A 67 -3.62 3.41 -19.70
C PRO A 67 -4.82 4.24 -19.22
N GLN A 68 -5.31 5.13 -20.08
CA GLN A 68 -6.51 5.92 -19.81
C GLN A 68 -7.69 5.00 -19.41
N PRO A 69 -8.50 5.32 -18.39
CA PRO A 69 -9.58 4.42 -17.96
C PRO A 69 -10.55 4.06 -19.09
N GLY A 70 -10.81 2.75 -19.24
CA GLY A 70 -11.71 2.20 -20.25
C GLY A 70 -13.10 1.85 -19.70
N SER A 71 -13.97 1.35 -20.58
CA SER A 71 -15.36 0.97 -20.26
C SER A 71 -15.58 -0.51 -20.57
N GLN A 72 -16.12 -1.25 -19.60
CA GLN A 72 -16.61 -2.62 -19.79
C GLN A 72 -18.04 -2.68 -20.34
N GLY A 73 -18.71 -1.55 -20.45
CA GLY A 73 -20.12 -1.45 -20.79
C GLY A 73 -20.97 -2.39 -19.96
N ASN A 74 -21.75 -3.21 -20.65
CA ASN A 74 -22.80 -4.01 -20.04
C ASN A 74 -22.32 -5.37 -19.55
N GLN A 75 -21.09 -5.76 -19.91
CA GLN A 75 -20.59 -7.11 -19.65
C GLN A 75 -20.15 -7.31 -18.19
N GLY A 76 -20.25 -8.55 -17.72
CA GLY A 76 -19.74 -9.00 -16.42
C GLY A 76 -18.20 -9.11 -16.37
N SER A 77 -17.47 -8.23 -17.07
CA SER A 77 -16.05 -8.41 -17.40
C SER A 77 -15.07 -7.61 -16.52
N CYS A 78 -15.54 -7.00 -15.43
CA CYS A 78 -14.72 -6.18 -14.51
C CYS A 78 -13.42 -6.85 -14.07
N VAL A 79 -13.43 -8.17 -13.84
CA VAL A 79 -12.25 -8.96 -13.48
C VAL A 79 -11.15 -8.86 -14.53
N ALA A 80 -11.51 -9.07 -15.80
CA ALA A 80 -10.56 -9.00 -16.89
C ALA A 80 -10.05 -7.58 -17.13
N TRP A 81 -10.89 -6.57 -16.91
CA TRP A 81 -10.48 -5.16 -16.96
C TRP A 81 -9.47 -4.82 -15.85
N ALA A 82 -9.77 -5.18 -14.60
CA ALA A 82 -8.86 -4.93 -13.48
C ALA A 82 -7.50 -5.64 -13.65
N ILE A 83 -7.49 -6.83 -14.25
CA ILE A 83 -6.29 -7.67 -14.41
C ILE A 83 -5.51 -7.30 -15.66
N ALA A 84 -6.08 -7.43 -16.86
CA ALA A 84 -5.37 -7.18 -18.11
C ALA A 84 -5.12 -5.68 -18.31
N TYR A 85 -6.19 -4.89 -18.30
CA TYR A 85 -6.11 -3.47 -18.65
C TYR A 85 -5.50 -2.62 -17.54
N GLY A 86 -5.90 -2.85 -16.29
CA GLY A 86 -5.36 -2.12 -15.15
C GLY A 86 -3.99 -2.61 -14.74
N ALA A 87 -3.93 -3.71 -14.00
CA ALA A 87 -2.72 -4.17 -13.33
C ALA A 87 -1.61 -4.64 -14.29
N ARG A 88 -1.90 -5.47 -15.31
CA ARG A 88 -0.87 -6.03 -16.20
C ARG A 88 -0.30 -5.00 -17.17
N SER A 89 -1.14 -4.10 -17.71
CA SER A 89 -0.70 -3.05 -18.64
C SER A 89 0.18 -2.02 -17.95
N TYR A 90 -0.04 -1.75 -16.67
CA TYR A 90 0.84 -0.90 -15.86
C TYR A 90 2.31 -1.36 -15.91
N TYR A 91 2.58 -2.67 -15.78
CA TYR A 91 3.95 -3.19 -15.82
C TYR A 91 4.63 -3.01 -17.18
N ASP A 92 3.85 -2.99 -18.27
CA ASP A 92 4.37 -2.74 -19.61
C ASP A 92 4.62 -1.22 -19.84
N GLY A 93 3.79 -0.37 -19.23
CA GLY A 93 4.05 1.07 -19.13
C GLY A 93 5.31 1.40 -18.32
N LEU A 94 5.65 0.59 -17.30
CA LEU A 94 6.94 0.70 -16.60
C LEU A 94 8.13 0.37 -17.50
N ALA A 95 8.02 -0.67 -18.32
CA ALA A 95 9.08 -1.11 -19.23
C ALA A 95 9.45 -0.03 -20.27
N THR A 96 8.44 0.67 -20.77
CA THR A 96 8.58 1.72 -21.79
C THR A 96 8.82 3.11 -21.19
N GLY A 97 8.65 3.27 -19.87
CA GLY A 97 8.75 4.55 -19.18
C GLY A 97 7.63 5.54 -19.53
N GLN A 98 6.51 5.08 -20.11
CA GLN A 98 5.35 5.89 -20.50
C GLN A 98 4.05 5.10 -20.30
N ALA A 99 2.91 5.80 -20.12
CA ALA A 99 1.61 5.14 -20.12
C ALA A 99 1.30 4.56 -21.51
N LEU A 100 0.74 3.36 -21.56
CA LEU A 100 0.30 2.78 -22.82
C LEU A 100 -0.94 3.51 -23.35
N GLY A 101 -1.01 3.68 -24.67
CA GLY A 101 -2.25 4.07 -25.33
C GLY A 101 -3.33 2.97 -25.19
N PRO A 102 -4.64 3.32 -25.26
CA PRO A 102 -5.73 2.36 -25.05
C PRO A 102 -5.69 1.11 -25.95
N ARG A 103 -5.14 1.22 -27.18
CA ARG A 103 -5.02 0.08 -28.10
C ARG A 103 -3.80 -0.81 -27.82
N SER A 104 -2.77 -0.24 -27.20
CA SER A 104 -1.54 -0.96 -26.86
C SER A 104 -1.65 -1.66 -25.50
N ALA A 105 -2.62 -1.27 -24.67
CA ALA A 105 -2.94 -1.97 -23.42
C ALA A 105 -3.38 -3.43 -23.67
N PHE A 106 -3.33 -4.25 -22.62
CA PHE A 106 -3.73 -5.65 -22.71
C PHE A 106 -5.25 -5.82 -22.71
N SER A 107 -5.70 -6.79 -23.49
CA SER A 107 -7.11 -7.00 -23.82
C SER A 107 -7.88 -7.68 -22.68
N PRO A 108 -8.91 -7.02 -22.13
CA PRO A 108 -9.87 -7.66 -21.24
C PRO A 108 -10.63 -8.80 -21.94
N ALA A 109 -10.95 -8.63 -23.24
CA ALA A 109 -11.69 -9.64 -23.99
C ALA A 109 -10.89 -10.94 -24.11
N TYR A 110 -9.56 -10.87 -24.22
CA TYR A 110 -8.73 -12.07 -24.29
C TYR A 110 -8.92 -12.95 -23.04
N ILE A 111 -8.97 -12.35 -21.86
CA ILE A 111 -9.18 -13.08 -20.60
C ILE A 111 -10.67 -13.46 -20.48
N TYR A 112 -11.58 -12.49 -20.53
CA TYR A 112 -13.00 -12.70 -20.24
C TYR A 112 -13.67 -13.72 -21.17
N ASN A 113 -13.32 -13.71 -22.46
CA ASN A 113 -13.89 -14.63 -23.44
C ASN A 113 -13.46 -16.10 -23.23
N GLN A 114 -12.62 -16.39 -22.24
CA GLN A 114 -12.15 -17.73 -21.91
C GLN A 114 -12.58 -18.23 -20.53
N ILE A 115 -12.96 -17.33 -19.61
CA ILE A 115 -13.15 -17.68 -18.17
C ILE A 115 -14.52 -17.33 -17.61
N ARG A 116 -15.40 -16.69 -18.37
CA ARG A 116 -16.75 -16.33 -17.91
C ARG A 116 -17.50 -17.56 -17.40
N ALA A 117 -18.22 -17.41 -16.29
CA ALA A 117 -18.90 -18.51 -15.60
C ALA A 117 -19.96 -19.18 -16.49
N ASN A 118 -20.66 -18.40 -17.32
CA ASN A 118 -21.56 -18.90 -18.35
C ASN A 118 -21.06 -18.50 -19.75
N PRO A 119 -20.54 -19.45 -20.56
CA PRO A 119 -20.02 -19.17 -21.90
C PRO A 119 -21.02 -18.53 -22.88
N SER A 120 -22.31 -18.63 -22.64
CA SER A 120 -23.36 -18.11 -23.52
C SER A 120 -23.94 -16.77 -23.06
N ASP A 121 -23.46 -16.21 -21.94
CA ASP A 121 -24.00 -15.00 -21.33
C ASP A 121 -22.88 -13.99 -21.05
N CYS A 122 -22.92 -12.84 -21.74
CA CYS A 122 -21.95 -11.77 -21.56
C CYS A 122 -22.18 -10.93 -20.30
N SER A 123 -23.28 -11.12 -19.59
CA SER A 123 -23.51 -10.54 -18.26
C SER A 123 -22.93 -11.41 -17.13
N ALA A 124 -22.60 -12.66 -17.42
CA ALA A 124 -22.06 -13.59 -16.43
C ALA A 124 -20.72 -13.12 -15.87
N GLY A 125 -20.51 -13.39 -14.59
CA GLY A 125 -19.28 -13.00 -13.92
C GLY A 125 -18.09 -13.91 -14.23
N SER A 126 -17.01 -13.67 -13.51
CA SER A 126 -15.83 -14.52 -13.44
C SER A 126 -15.08 -14.28 -12.13
N ASN A 127 -14.05 -15.09 -11.87
CA ASN A 127 -13.26 -15.00 -10.64
C ASN A 127 -11.84 -14.45 -10.91
N ILE A 128 -11.27 -13.72 -9.95
CA ILE A 128 -9.95 -13.10 -10.10
C ILE A 128 -8.84 -14.14 -10.21
N GLU A 129 -8.89 -15.22 -9.44
CA GLU A 129 -7.90 -16.30 -9.47
C GLU A 129 -7.89 -17.02 -10.83
N ASN A 130 -9.05 -17.22 -11.45
CA ASN A 130 -9.15 -17.83 -12.77
C ASN A 130 -8.49 -16.96 -13.85
N ALA A 131 -8.71 -15.65 -13.81
CA ALA A 131 -8.05 -14.70 -14.68
C ALA A 131 -6.53 -14.64 -14.44
N LEU A 132 -6.08 -14.63 -13.18
CA LEU A 132 -4.65 -14.64 -12.83
C LEU A 132 -3.97 -15.94 -13.25
N ASN A 133 -4.65 -17.08 -13.14
CA ASN A 133 -4.15 -18.38 -13.59
C ASN A 133 -4.08 -18.46 -15.11
N LEU A 134 -5.07 -17.92 -15.83
CA LEU A 134 -4.99 -17.80 -17.29
C LEU A 134 -3.84 -16.90 -17.71
N LEU A 135 -3.69 -15.73 -17.07
CA LEU A 135 -2.59 -14.80 -17.34
C LEU A 135 -1.22 -15.43 -17.04
N LYS A 136 -1.11 -16.29 -16.01
CA LYS A 136 0.11 -17.04 -15.70
C LYS A 136 0.42 -18.12 -16.74
N THR A 137 -0.59 -18.82 -17.25
CA THR A 137 -0.40 -20.01 -18.10
C THR A 137 -0.37 -19.70 -19.59
N GLN A 138 -1.15 -18.73 -20.05
CA GLN A 138 -1.27 -18.36 -21.47
C GLN A 138 -0.77 -16.94 -21.77
N GLY A 139 -0.54 -16.11 -20.75
CA GLY A 139 -0.32 -14.69 -20.94
C GLY A 139 -1.57 -13.96 -21.39
N VAL A 140 -1.39 -12.82 -22.07
CA VAL A 140 -2.50 -11.97 -22.52
C VAL A 140 -2.13 -11.22 -23.81
N ALA A 141 -3.09 -11.12 -24.72
CA ALA A 141 -2.94 -10.37 -25.97
C ALA A 141 -3.16 -8.87 -25.76
N ARG A 142 -2.65 -8.03 -26.66
CA ARG A 142 -2.96 -6.59 -26.69
C ARG A 142 -4.36 -6.36 -27.27
N ILE A 143 -4.95 -5.21 -26.96
CA ILE A 143 -6.26 -4.80 -27.53
C ILE A 143 -6.20 -4.72 -29.05
N GLU A 144 -5.08 -4.31 -29.63
CA GLU A 144 -4.91 -4.29 -31.09
C GLU A 144 -4.98 -5.69 -31.75
N ASP A 145 -4.53 -6.74 -31.05
CA ASP A 145 -4.56 -8.13 -31.53
C ASP A 145 -5.89 -8.82 -31.22
N PHE A 146 -6.53 -8.44 -30.12
CA PHE A 146 -7.81 -8.98 -29.68
C PHE A 146 -8.71 -7.86 -29.12
N PRO A 147 -9.42 -7.13 -29.99
CA PRO A 147 -10.22 -5.98 -29.58
C PRO A 147 -11.33 -6.32 -28.59
N TYR A 148 -11.62 -5.39 -27.69
CA TYR A 148 -12.78 -5.47 -26.80
C TYR A 148 -14.04 -5.00 -27.54
N SER A 149 -15.14 -5.74 -27.35
CA SER A 149 -16.46 -5.39 -27.89
C SER A 149 -17.49 -5.57 -26.79
N GLU A 150 -18.17 -4.50 -26.38
CA GLU A 150 -19.21 -4.54 -25.34
C GLU A 150 -20.40 -5.44 -25.74
N ASP A 151 -20.63 -5.61 -27.05
CA ASP A 151 -21.73 -6.43 -27.58
C ASP A 151 -21.36 -7.89 -27.88
N ASN A 152 -20.10 -8.29 -27.68
CA ASN A 152 -19.65 -9.64 -28.08
C ASN A 152 -18.54 -10.19 -27.18
N CYS A 153 -18.87 -11.27 -26.46
CA CYS A 153 -17.95 -12.00 -25.60
C CYS A 153 -17.78 -13.49 -26.01
N SER A 154 -18.35 -13.91 -27.14
CA SER A 154 -18.47 -15.33 -27.49
C SER A 154 -17.28 -15.88 -28.26
N HIS A 155 -16.45 -15.02 -28.85
CA HIS A 155 -15.32 -15.45 -29.67
C HIS A 155 -14.09 -15.81 -28.83
N PRO A 156 -13.58 -17.05 -28.88
CA PRO A 156 -12.31 -17.39 -28.25
C PRO A 156 -11.12 -16.91 -29.11
N PRO A 157 -9.93 -16.70 -28.51
CA PRO A 157 -8.74 -16.31 -29.26
C PRO A 157 -8.26 -17.42 -30.21
N SER A 158 -7.84 -17.02 -31.41
CA SER A 158 -7.21 -17.93 -32.37
C SER A 158 -5.87 -18.45 -31.85
N ALA A 159 -5.34 -19.52 -32.45
CA ALA A 159 -4.02 -20.06 -32.09
C ALA A 159 -2.91 -19.01 -32.25
N ARG A 160 -3.00 -18.16 -33.28
CA ARG A 160 -2.04 -17.06 -33.52
C ARG A 160 -2.06 -16.02 -32.39
N VAL A 161 -3.26 -15.62 -31.96
CA VAL A 161 -3.41 -14.65 -30.86
C VAL A 161 -2.94 -15.25 -29.53
N ARG A 162 -3.19 -16.54 -29.28
CA ARG A 162 -2.66 -17.24 -28.10
C ARG A 162 -1.13 -17.32 -28.11
N ALA A 163 -0.53 -17.54 -29.28
CA ALA A 163 0.93 -17.56 -29.41
C ALA A 163 1.56 -16.19 -29.12
N SER A 164 0.95 -15.08 -29.56
CA SER A 164 1.46 -13.74 -29.24
C SER A 164 1.24 -13.36 -27.76
N ALA A 165 0.17 -13.86 -27.14
CA ALA A 165 -0.13 -13.61 -25.74
C ALA A 165 0.90 -14.22 -24.77
N ALA A 166 1.51 -15.35 -25.11
CA ALA A 166 2.40 -16.12 -24.23
C ALA A 166 3.59 -15.30 -23.71
N ALA A 167 4.14 -14.38 -24.52
CA ALA A 167 5.24 -13.52 -24.12
C ALA A 167 4.88 -12.53 -23.00
N ASN A 168 3.59 -12.33 -22.73
CA ASN A 168 3.09 -11.37 -21.73
C ASN A 168 2.63 -12.03 -20.43
N ALA A 169 2.95 -13.31 -20.23
CA ALA A 169 2.62 -14.04 -19.02
C ALA A 169 3.25 -13.45 -17.76
N ILE A 170 2.55 -13.62 -16.63
CA ILE A 170 3.11 -13.34 -15.30
C ILE A 170 3.79 -14.59 -14.75
N ARG A 171 4.84 -14.42 -13.94
CA ARG A 171 5.52 -15.53 -13.29
C ARG A 171 4.65 -16.18 -12.22
N GLY A 172 3.84 -15.38 -11.54
CA GLY A 172 2.93 -15.85 -10.50
C GLY A 172 2.07 -14.73 -9.94
N TRP A 173 1.34 -15.03 -8.88
CA TRP A 173 0.52 -14.07 -8.17
C TRP A 173 0.42 -14.47 -6.70
N LYS A 174 0.08 -13.50 -5.86
CA LYS A 174 -0.18 -13.71 -4.43
C LYS A 174 -1.44 -12.98 -4.02
N SER A 175 -2.17 -13.53 -3.06
CA SER A 175 -3.27 -12.84 -2.39
C SER A 175 -2.77 -12.12 -1.13
N ILE A 176 -3.45 -11.05 -0.74
CA ILE A 176 -3.21 -10.34 0.53
C ILE A 176 -4.33 -10.73 1.50
N LYS A 177 -3.98 -11.11 2.73
CA LYS A 177 -4.98 -11.53 3.72
C LYS A 177 -5.98 -10.41 3.98
N TYR A 178 -7.26 -10.78 4.15
CA TYR A 178 -8.33 -9.85 4.47
C TYR A 178 -7.96 -8.95 5.67
N GLY A 179 -8.31 -7.66 5.59
CA GLY A 179 -8.02 -6.67 6.63
C GLY A 179 -6.57 -6.15 6.67
N GLN A 180 -5.66 -6.66 5.84
CA GLN A 180 -4.28 -6.16 5.78
C GLN A 180 -4.09 -4.97 4.83
N ILE A 181 -4.82 -3.87 5.10
CA ILE A 181 -4.73 -2.60 4.36
C ILE A 181 -3.30 -2.10 4.22
N GLU A 182 -2.50 -2.26 5.27
CA GLU A 182 -1.10 -1.83 5.28
C GLU A 182 -0.22 -2.67 4.35
N THR A 183 -0.56 -3.94 4.13
CA THR A 183 0.09 -4.77 3.11
C THR A 183 -0.27 -4.29 1.71
N VAL A 184 -1.51 -3.84 1.48
CA VAL A 184 -1.91 -3.22 0.20
C VAL A 184 -1.10 -1.95 -0.07
N LYS A 185 -0.99 -1.04 0.92
CA LYS A 185 -0.13 0.16 0.79
C LYS A 185 1.34 -0.19 0.54
N GLY A 186 1.83 -1.24 1.20
CA GLY A 186 3.17 -1.79 1.00
C GLY A 186 3.45 -2.25 -0.43
N GLU A 187 2.51 -2.97 -1.04
CA GLU A 187 2.63 -3.38 -2.43
C GLU A 187 2.59 -2.17 -3.38
N LEU A 188 1.71 -1.20 -3.13
CA LEU A 188 1.68 0.05 -3.91
C LEU A 188 2.99 0.81 -3.82
N TYR A 189 3.58 0.93 -2.62
CA TYR A 189 4.87 1.59 -2.42
C TYR A 189 6.02 0.87 -3.14
N ARG A 190 5.97 -0.46 -3.23
CA ARG A 190 6.90 -1.26 -4.06
C ARG A 190 6.67 -1.12 -5.56
N GLY A 191 5.70 -0.30 -5.96
CA GLY A 191 5.34 -0.08 -7.36
C GLY A 191 4.42 -1.15 -7.93
N ASN A 192 3.77 -1.96 -7.09
CA ASN A 192 2.85 -3.01 -7.52
C ASN A 192 1.39 -2.57 -7.35
N PRO A 193 0.62 -2.41 -8.45
CA PRO A 193 -0.83 -2.25 -8.36
C PRO A 193 -1.46 -3.49 -7.74
N VAL A 194 -2.52 -3.29 -6.95
CA VAL A 194 -3.24 -4.37 -6.27
C VAL A 194 -4.61 -4.52 -6.91
N VAL A 195 -4.94 -5.69 -7.44
CA VAL A 195 -6.30 -5.99 -7.89
C VAL A 195 -7.16 -6.25 -6.67
N VAL A 196 -8.30 -5.55 -6.55
CA VAL A 196 -9.22 -5.68 -5.43
C VAL A 196 -10.56 -6.19 -5.91
N GLY A 197 -11.10 -7.18 -5.21
CA GLY A 197 -12.49 -7.57 -5.26
C GLY A 197 -13.27 -6.89 -4.14
N MET A 198 -14.23 -6.05 -4.48
CA MET A 198 -15.02 -5.27 -3.53
C MET A 198 -16.51 -5.50 -3.74
N ASN A 199 -17.26 -5.62 -2.64
CA ASN A 199 -18.71 -5.56 -2.71
C ASN A 199 -19.15 -4.09 -2.88
N VAL A 200 -19.63 -3.74 -4.07
CA VAL A 200 -20.02 -2.37 -4.44
C VAL A 200 -21.54 -2.17 -4.28
N PRO A 201 -21.98 -1.28 -3.38
CA PRO A 201 -23.39 -0.90 -3.29
C PRO A 201 -23.77 0.11 -4.39
N GLU A 202 -25.07 0.34 -4.59
CA GLU A 202 -25.61 1.35 -5.51
C GLU A 202 -25.06 2.75 -5.24
N SER A 203 -24.77 3.10 -3.98
CA SER A 203 -24.17 4.39 -3.62
C SER A 203 -22.77 4.59 -4.25
N PHE A 204 -22.08 3.52 -4.62
CA PHE A 204 -20.79 3.58 -5.32
C PHE A 204 -20.95 4.09 -6.76
N HIS A 205 -22.10 3.86 -7.40
CA HIS A 205 -22.41 4.35 -8.74
C HIS A 205 -22.51 5.87 -8.80
N GLN A 206 -22.75 6.51 -7.66
CA GLN A 206 -22.95 7.95 -7.52
C GLN A 206 -21.64 8.73 -7.28
N VAL A 207 -20.49 8.05 -7.19
CA VAL A 207 -19.18 8.70 -7.00
C VAL A 207 -18.87 9.60 -8.21
N ARG A 208 -18.56 10.86 -7.94
CA ARG A 208 -18.22 11.88 -8.95
C ARG A 208 -17.02 12.71 -8.50
N GLY A 209 -16.17 13.10 -9.44
CA GLY A 209 -14.98 13.91 -9.18
C GLY A 209 -14.13 13.32 -8.05
N SER A 210 -13.56 14.20 -7.22
CA SER A 210 -12.67 13.81 -6.13
C SER A 210 -13.38 13.30 -4.86
N ALA A 211 -14.66 12.93 -4.94
CA ALA A 211 -15.40 12.43 -3.79
C ALA A 211 -14.78 11.15 -3.22
N ILE A 212 -14.74 11.03 -1.90
CA ILE A 212 -14.28 9.83 -1.20
C ILE A 212 -15.50 8.99 -0.86
N PHE A 213 -15.55 7.79 -1.40
CA PHE A 213 -16.58 6.81 -1.08
C PHE A 213 -16.32 6.21 0.31
N SER A 214 -17.29 6.37 1.21
CA SER A 214 -17.18 5.99 2.63
C SER A 214 -18.42 5.24 3.17
N ASP A 215 -19.33 4.81 2.30
CA ASP A 215 -20.50 4.04 2.73
C ASP A 215 -20.05 2.68 3.28
N ILE A 216 -20.33 2.41 4.55
CA ILE A 216 -20.05 1.14 5.23
C ILE A 216 -21.31 0.39 5.68
N LYS A 217 -22.49 0.97 5.46
CA LYS A 217 -23.76 0.51 6.06
C LYS A 217 -24.65 -0.23 5.08
N SER A 218 -24.59 0.10 3.80
CA SER A 218 -25.42 -0.53 2.77
C SER A 218 -25.13 -2.03 2.65
N ALA A 219 -26.14 -2.86 2.91
CA ALA A 219 -26.04 -4.32 2.87
C ALA A 219 -26.11 -4.90 1.44
N ASN A 220 -26.71 -4.16 0.51
CA ASN A 220 -26.85 -4.57 -0.89
C ASN A 220 -25.63 -4.17 -1.70
N GLY A 221 -25.16 -5.04 -2.59
CA GLY A 221 -24.10 -4.73 -3.54
C GLY A 221 -23.64 -5.93 -4.36
N GLY A 222 -23.12 -5.67 -5.55
CA GLY A 222 -22.55 -6.66 -6.46
C GLY A 222 -21.06 -6.86 -6.21
N GLY A 223 -20.51 -8.02 -6.57
CA GLY A 223 -19.06 -8.20 -6.61
C GLY A 223 -18.48 -7.43 -7.79
N HIS A 224 -17.51 -6.54 -7.54
CA HIS A 224 -16.80 -5.79 -8.59
C HIS A 224 -15.30 -5.83 -8.39
N ALA A 225 -14.57 -6.02 -9.48
CA ALA A 225 -13.11 -6.04 -9.48
C ALA A 225 -12.56 -4.74 -10.07
N MET A 226 -11.58 -4.16 -9.38
CA MET A 226 -10.90 -2.92 -9.77
C MET A 226 -9.41 -3.01 -9.46
N THR A 227 -8.62 -2.01 -9.87
CA THR A 227 -7.19 -1.94 -9.54
C THR A 227 -6.95 -0.80 -8.56
N ILE A 228 -6.42 -1.10 -7.38
CA ILE A 228 -5.85 -0.10 -6.48
C ILE A 228 -4.52 0.36 -7.07
N VAL A 229 -4.38 1.67 -7.28
CA VAL A 229 -3.24 2.29 -7.95
C VAL A 229 -2.56 3.34 -7.07
N GLY A 230 -3.04 3.57 -5.86
CA GLY A 230 -2.43 4.52 -4.95
C GLY A 230 -3.18 4.63 -3.64
N TYR A 231 -2.64 5.42 -2.73
CA TYR A 231 -3.25 5.80 -1.47
C TYR A 231 -2.77 7.18 -1.04
N ASP A 232 -3.54 7.82 -0.18
CA ASP A 232 -3.23 9.14 0.38
C ASP A 232 -3.75 9.17 1.82
N ASP A 233 -2.82 9.15 2.78
CA ASP A 233 -3.13 9.12 4.21
C ASP A 233 -3.70 10.44 4.72
N GLN A 234 -3.47 11.57 4.02
CA GLN A 234 -4.16 12.82 4.34
C GLN A 234 -5.64 12.76 3.97
N ARG A 235 -5.97 12.00 2.90
CA ARG A 235 -7.36 11.70 2.52
C ARG A 235 -7.97 10.57 3.33
N GLY A 236 -7.14 9.69 3.91
CA GLY A 236 -7.59 8.45 4.53
C GLY A 236 -8.17 7.46 3.51
N ALA A 237 -7.68 7.45 2.27
CA ALA A 237 -8.32 6.73 1.18
C ALA A 237 -7.36 6.10 0.16
N PHE A 238 -7.81 4.99 -0.44
CA PHE A 238 -7.19 4.36 -1.60
C PHE A 238 -7.69 4.96 -2.90
N LYS A 239 -6.82 5.08 -3.91
CA LYS A 239 -7.16 5.45 -5.28
C LYS A 239 -7.35 4.18 -6.12
N LEU A 240 -8.50 4.08 -6.78
CA LEU A 240 -8.86 2.97 -7.65
C LEU A 240 -8.90 3.43 -9.11
N LEU A 241 -8.38 2.60 -10.01
CA LEU A 241 -8.76 2.59 -11.42
C LEU A 241 -10.02 1.73 -11.57
N ASN A 242 -11.07 2.28 -12.16
CA ASN A 242 -12.30 1.58 -12.47
C ASN A 242 -12.43 1.32 -13.99
N SER A 243 -13.42 0.52 -14.38
CA SER A 243 -13.72 0.09 -15.76
C SER A 243 -15.10 0.55 -16.25
N TRP A 244 -15.55 1.72 -15.77
CA TRP A 244 -16.83 2.34 -16.14
C TRP A 244 -16.65 3.61 -16.99
N GLY A 245 -15.52 3.72 -17.67
CA GLY A 245 -15.17 4.86 -18.52
C GLY A 245 -14.75 6.10 -17.74
N THR A 246 -14.31 7.11 -18.48
CA THR A 246 -13.75 8.35 -17.91
C THR A 246 -14.79 9.30 -17.32
N SER A 247 -16.09 9.07 -17.58
CA SER A 247 -17.19 9.88 -17.04
C SER A 247 -17.54 9.53 -15.59
N TRP A 248 -17.13 8.35 -15.12
CA TRP A 248 -17.32 7.94 -13.72
C TRP A 248 -16.20 8.48 -12.84
N GLY A 249 -16.53 8.91 -11.61
CA GLY A 249 -15.55 9.40 -10.64
C GLY A 249 -14.75 10.61 -11.13
N ASP A 250 -13.44 10.58 -10.88
CA ASP A 250 -12.43 11.55 -11.32
C ASP A 250 -11.69 11.00 -12.55
N GLY A 251 -12.29 11.19 -13.74
CA GLY A 251 -11.68 10.74 -14.99
C GLY A 251 -11.59 9.23 -15.15
N GLY A 252 -12.44 8.45 -14.46
CA GLY A 252 -12.42 6.98 -14.38
C GLY A 252 -11.68 6.43 -13.16
N TYR A 253 -11.16 7.30 -12.30
CA TYR A 253 -10.61 6.95 -10.99
C TYR A 253 -11.59 7.27 -9.87
N GLY A 254 -11.47 6.58 -8.73
CA GLY A 254 -12.27 6.84 -7.54
C GLY A 254 -11.44 6.75 -6.26
N TRP A 255 -11.85 7.45 -5.21
CA TRP A 255 -11.26 7.34 -3.89
C TRP A 255 -12.18 6.54 -2.97
N VAL A 256 -11.63 5.54 -2.28
CA VAL A 256 -12.35 4.74 -1.30
C VAL A 256 -11.68 4.86 0.06
N ASP A 257 -12.44 5.32 1.04
CA ASP A 257 -12.03 5.45 2.43
C ASP A 257 -11.47 4.12 2.98
N TYR A 258 -10.46 4.19 3.85
CA TYR A 258 -9.82 3.00 4.40
C TYR A 258 -10.78 2.10 5.19
N ASP A 259 -11.71 2.65 5.97
CA ASP A 259 -12.68 1.86 6.72
C ASP A 259 -13.72 1.24 5.80
N ALA A 260 -14.12 1.95 4.74
CA ALA A 260 -14.96 1.39 3.70
C ALA A 260 -14.29 0.24 2.95
N MET A 261 -13.01 0.41 2.59
CA MET A 261 -12.21 -0.66 1.98
C MET A 261 -12.06 -1.85 2.95
N ALA A 262 -11.78 -1.62 4.23
CA ALA A 262 -11.65 -2.67 5.25
C ALA A 262 -12.90 -3.52 5.41
N ARG A 263 -14.08 -2.94 5.17
CA ARG A 263 -15.38 -3.63 5.33
C ARG A 263 -15.91 -4.25 4.04
N ARG A 264 -15.65 -3.61 2.90
CA ARG A 264 -16.22 -4.00 1.60
C ARG A 264 -15.26 -4.74 0.69
N GLY A 265 -13.95 -4.47 0.79
CA GLY A 265 -12.94 -5.18 0.01
C GLY A 265 -12.75 -6.59 0.58
N ARG A 266 -13.11 -7.60 -0.21
CA ARG A 266 -13.11 -9.02 0.17
C ARG A 266 -11.83 -9.73 -0.23
N GLU A 267 -11.27 -9.35 -1.36
CA GLU A 267 -10.11 -10.03 -1.94
C GLU A 267 -9.12 -9.03 -2.51
N TYR A 268 -7.84 -9.37 -2.47
CA TYR A 268 -6.74 -8.51 -2.86
C TYR A 268 -5.63 -9.36 -3.47
N TYR A 269 -5.14 -8.99 -4.64
CA TYR A 269 -4.16 -9.77 -5.38
C TYR A 269 -3.05 -8.89 -5.94
N VAL A 270 -1.83 -9.40 -5.89
CA VAL A 270 -0.65 -8.78 -6.49
C VAL A 270 -0.02 -9.74 -7.49
N MET A 271 0.31 -9.22 -8.67
CA MET A 271 0.99 -9.99 -9.71
C MET A 271 2.49 -10.03 -9.44
N GLN A 272 3.12 -11.13 -9.81
CA GLN A 272 4.58 -11.25 -9.87
C GLN A 272 4.98 -11.25 -11.34
N VAL A 273 5.49 -10.11 -11.80
CA VAL A 273 5.99 -9.92 -13.16
C VAL A 273 7.51 -9.86 -13.10
N ASP A 274 8.19 -10.40 -14.11
CA ASP A 274 9.63 -10.23 -14.21
C ASP A 274 9.96 -8.77 -14.52
N PRO A 275 11.04 -8.21 -13.94
CA PRO A 275 11.43 -6.85 -14.25
C PRO A 275 11.71 -6.73 -15.76
N PRO A 276 11.34 -5.60 -16.39
CA PRO A 276 11.60 -5.42 -17.80
C PRO A 276 13.10 -5.58 -18.09
N PRO A 277 13.48 -6.21 -19.22
CA PRO A 277 14.87 -6.30 -19.61
C PRO A 277 15.45 -4.88 -19.67
N LYS A 278 16.59 -4.69 -18.98
CA LYS A 278 17.31 -3.41 -19.00
C LYS A 278 17.56 -3.06 -20.48
N PRO A 279 17.24 -1.83 -20.94
CA PRO A 279 17.55 -1.42 -22.30
C PRO A 279 19.03 -1.71 -22.60
N PRO A 280 19.38 -2.14 -23.84
CA PRO A 280 20.77 -2.36 -24.20
C PRO A 280 21.55 -1.08 -23.88
N GLU A 281 22.53 -1.24 -22.99
CA GLU A 281 23.35 -0.14 -22.53
C GLU A 281 24.05 0.45 -23.76
N PRO A 282 23.93 1.77 -24.03
CA PRO A 282 24.67 2.38 -25.13
C PRO A 282 26.17 2.07 -24.96
N PRO A 283 26.95 1.98 -26.05
CA PRO A 283 28.38 1.72 -25.98
C PRO A 283 28.99 2.68 -24.95
N PRO A 284 29.85 2.17 -24.04
CA PRO A 284 30.30 2.97 -22.90
C PRO A 284 30.93 4.25 -23.44
N PRO A 285 30.44 5.43 -23.01
CA PRO A 285 31.12 6.68 -23.35
C PRO A 285 32.56 6.62 -22.84
N PRO A 286 33.49 7.40 -23.43
CA PRO A 286 34.85 7.50 -22.89
C PRO A 286 34.77 7.76 -21.38
N PRO A 287 35.66 7.13 -20.58
CA PRO A 287 35.55 7.18 -19.13
C PRO A 287 35.47 8.65 -18.70
N PRO A 288 34.38 9.04 -18.00
CA PRO A 288 34.26 10.40 -17.52
C PRO A 288 35.45 10.71 -16.59
N PRO A 289 35.82 11.99 -16.42
CA PRO A 289 36.79 12.38 -15.41
C PRO A 289 36.38 11.78 -14.05
N ALA A 290 37.39 11.44 -13.23
CA ALA A 290 37.14 10.86 -11.91
C ALA A 290 36.14 11.74 -11.14
N PRO A 291 35.10 11.15 -10.54
CA PRO A 291 34.08 11.92 -9.86
C PRO A 291 34.68 12.71 -8.71
N THR A 292 34.19 13.94 -8.55
CA THR A 292 34.50 14.79 -7.41
C THR A 292 33.98 14.15 -6.12
N VAL A 293 34.59 14.51 -4.98
CA VAL A 293 34.14 14.01 -3.67
C VAL A 293 32.68 14.36 -3.40
N GLU A 294 32.16 15.48 -3.93
CA GLU A 294 30.76 15.85 -3.75
C GLU A 294 29.80 14.96 -4.56
N GLU A 295 30.20 14.53 -5.76
CA GLU A 295 29.44 13.56 -6.55
C GLU A 295 29.40 12.19 -5.86
N ILE A 296 30.53 11.76 -5.27
CA ILE A 296 30.59 10.55 -4.44
C ILE A 296 29.62 10.69 -3.26
N ARG A 297 29.65 11.82 -2.54
CA ARG A 297 28.71 12.09 -1.43
C ARG A 297 27.25 12.01 -1.88
N GLN A 298 26.90 12.59 -3.03
CA GLN A 298 25.54 12.54 -3.54
C GLN A 298 25.10 11.11 -3.85
N GLN A 299 25.93 10.31 -4.52
CA GLN A 299 25.61 8.92 -4.84
C GLN A 299 25.46 8.06 -3.58
N VAL A 300 26.39 8.19 -2.62
CA VAL A 300 26.30 7.46 -1.35
C VAL A 300 25.02 7.85 -0.59
N ARG A 301 24.68 9.15 -0.51
CA ARG A 301 23.42 9.61 0.11
C ARG A 301 22.18 9.02 -0.57
N GLN A 302 22.17 8.91 -1.89
CA GLN A 302 21.05 8.31 -2.63
C GLN A 302 20.92 6.81 -2.32
N LEU A 303 22.02 6.09 -2.20
CA LEU A 303 22.02 4.67 -1.83
C LEU A 303 21.51 4.46 -0.41
N THR A 304 22.01 5.23 0.55
CA THR A 304 21.57 5.12 1.96
C THR A 304 20.12 5.54 2.14
N ALA A 305 19.62 6.54 1.38
CA ALA A 305 18.23 6.98 1.45
C ALA A 305 17.20 5.93 0.99
N ARG A 306 17.62 4.91 0.22
CA ARG A 306 16.74 3.81 -0.24
C ARG A 306 16.53 2.74 0.83
N MET A 307 17.31 2.78 1.90
CA MET A 307 17.22 1.78 2.97
C MET A 307 15.98 2.03 3.82
N GLU A 308 14.99 1.14 3.69
CA GLU A 308 13.79 1.19 4.53
C GLU A 308 14.11 0.87 6.00
N CYS A 309 13.33 1.46 6.91
CA CYS A 309 13.45 1.23 8.35
C CYS A 309 14.89 1.43 8.86
N SER A 310 15.54 2.50 8.41
CA SER A 310 16.92 2.81 8.71
C SER A 310 17.11 4.31 8.90
N SER A 311 18.11 4.67 9.70
CA SER A 311 18.67 6.03 9.72
C SER A 311 20.17 5.86 9.58
N ILE A 312 20.68 6.13 8.38
CA ILE A 312 22.08 5.93 8.03
C ILE A 312 22.65 7.29 7.64
N GLU A 313 23.61 7.76 8.43
CA GLU A 313 24.36 8.98 8.17
C GLU A 313 25.69 8.62 7.50
N PRO A 314 25.84 8.85 6.18
CA PRO A 314 27.10 8.64 5.50
C PRO A 314 28.04 9.83 5.68
N GLN A 315 29.30 9.55 6.02
CA GLN A 315 30.40 10.50 5.98
C GLN A 315 31.40 10.07 4.91
N VAL A 316 31.68 10.95 3.95
CA VAL A 316 32.65 10.68 2.87
C VAL A 316 33.85 11.63 3.04
N ALA A 317 35.01 11.05 3.29
CA ALA A 317 36.28 11.76 3.42
C ALA A 317 36.81 12.23 2.05
N SER A 318 37.72 13.20 2.07
CA SER A 318 38.31 13.77 0.85
C SER A 318 39.10 12.76 0.01
N ASN A 319 39.55 11.67 0.62
CA ASN A 319 40.27 10.60 -0.04
C ASN A 319 39.35 9.53 -0.65
N GLY A 320 38.02 9.61 -0.45
CA GLY A 320 37.06 8.61 -0.93
C GLY A 320 36.68 7.52 0.08
N ASP A 321 37.17 7.59 1.33
CA ASP A 321 36.73 6.67 2.39
C ASP A 321 35.32 7.03 2.86
N VAL A 322 34.48 6.01 3.07
CA VAL A 322 33.08 6.17 3.50
C VAL A 322 32.91 5.54 4.89
N VAL A 323 32.33 6.29 5.82
CA VAL A 323 31.94 5.80 7.15
C VAL A 323 30.42 5.94 7.31
N LEU A 324 29.75 4.82 7.57
CA LEU A 324 28.30 4.78 7.81
C LEU A 324 28.02 4.67 9.31
N ARG A 325 27.14 5.53 9.84
CA ARG A 325 26.71 5.52 11.25
C ARG A 325 25.19 5.52 11.37
N GLY A 326 24.66 4.99 12.48
CA GLY A 326 23.22 4.92 12.74
C GLY A 326 22.70 3.49 12.87
N PHE A 327 21.57 3.18 12.24
CA PHE A 327 20.95 1.85 12.32
C PHE A 327 20.28 1.41 11.02
N THR A 328 20.10 0.10 10.85
CA THR A 328 19.37 -0.54 9.75
C THR A 328 18.36 -1.56 10.27
N GLY A 329 17.22 -1.72 9.58
CA GLY A 329 16.21 -2.72 9.91
C GLY A 329 16.51 -4.13 9.42
N SER A 330 17.58 -4.34 8.63
CA SER A 330 17.88 -5.64 8.02
C SER A 330 19.38 -5.84 7.85
N THR A 331 19.87 -7.01 8.27
CA THR A 331 21.24 -7.49 8.01
C THR A 331 21.47 -7.77 6.54
N ASP A 332 20.49 -8.40 5.88
CA ASP A 332 20.63 -8.84 4.49
C ASP A 332 20.75 -7.63 3.56
N ARG A 333 19.88 -6.62 3.75
CA ARG A 333 19.94 -5.37 2.98
C ARG A 333 21.19 -4.54 3.29
N LEU A 334 21.75 -4.66 4.49
CA LEU A 334 23.01 -3.99 4.82
C LEU A 334 24.16 -4.52 3.96
N ALA A 335 24.25 -5.83 3.75
CA ALA A 335 25.30 -6.41 2.90
C ALA A 335 25.20 -5.89 1.46
N ASP A 336 23.99 -5.80 0.91
CA ASP A 336 23.76 -5.26 -0.43
C ASP A 336 24.07 -3.76 -0.54
N LEU A 337 23.74 -2.99 0.50
CA LEU A 337 24.10 -1.57 0.58
C LEU A 337 25.63 -1.38 0.57
N LEU A 338 26.34 -2.11 1.43
CA LEU A 338 27.80 -2.03 1.51
C LEU A 338 28.46 -2.39 0.18
N ARG A 339 27.96 -3.45 -0.49
CA ARG A 339 28.41 -3.82 -1.84
C ARG A 339 28.13 -2.70 -2.85
N SER A 340 26.93 -2.13 -2.84
CA SER A 340 26.54 -1.05 -3.77
C SER A 340 27.40 0.20 -3.59
N ILE A 341 27.71 0.57 -2.34
CA ILE A 341 28.59 1.72 -2.05
C ILE A 341 30.03 1.42 -2.49
N SER A 342 30.53 0.20 -2.29
CA SER A 342 31.88 -0.19 -2.73
C SER A 342 32.08 -0.15 -4.25
N LEU A 343 30.98 -0.18 -5.02
CA LEU A 343 30.98 -0.08 -6.49
C LEU A 343 30.86 1.36 -6.99
N VAL A 344 30.65 2.36 -6.12
CA VAL A 344 30.61 3.77 -6.51
C VAL A 344 32.02 4.21 -6.92
N PRO A 345 32.23 4.73 -8.15
CA PRO A 345 33.55 5.16 -8.58
C PRO A 345 34.13 6.24 -7.65
N GLY A 346 35.39 6.06 -7.25
CA GLY A 346 36.08 6.97 -6.32
C GLY A 346 35.92 6.59 -4.84
N VAL A 347 35.05 5.64 -4.49
CA VAL A 347 35.04 5.05 -3.14
C VAL A 347 36.23 4.10 -2.98
N ARG A 348 36.95 4.21 -1.86
CA ARG A 348 38.14 3.39 -1.57
C ARG A 348 37.90 2.32 -0.53
N ASP A 349 37.31 2.71 0.60
CA ASP A 349 36.98 1.84 1.72
C ASP A 349 35.62 2.22 2.29
N VAL A 350 34.92 1.23 2.85
CA VAL A 350 33.60 1.42 3.46
C VAL A 350 33.61 0.81 4.86
N GLN A 351 33.60 1.68 5.86
CA GLN A 351 33.50 1.33 7.27
C GLN A 351 32.09 1.59 7.79
N GLN A 352 31.67 0.83 8.78
CA GLN A 352 30.33 0.96 9.34
C GLN A 352 30.31 0.78 10.86
N THR A 353 29.49 1.60 11.52
CA THR A 353 29.10 1.46 12.92
C THR A 353 27.58 1.54 13.00
N LEU A 354 26.93 0.57 12.37
CA LEU A 354 25.47 0.47 12.29
C LEU A 354 24.96 -0.59 13.27
N SER A 355 23.94 -0.25 14.04
CA SER A 355 23.16 -1.24 14.78
C SER A 355 22.06 -1.85 13.90
N VAL A 356 21.67 -3.09 14.20
CA VAL A 356 20.52 -3.74 13.55
C VAL A 356 19.32 -3.56 14.46
N ALA A 357 18.28 -2.92 13.96
CA ALA A 357 17.03 -2.64 14.68
C ALA A 357 15.85 -3.07 13.81
N PRO A 358 15.49 -4.38 13.78
CA PRO A 358 14.39 -4.87 12.96
C PRO A 358 13.06 -4.24 13.35
N TRP A 359 12.02 -4.41 12.52
CA TRP A 359 10.66 -4.06 12.95
C TRP A 359 10.28 -4.84 14.23
N PRO A 360 9.68 -4.21 15.26
CA PRO A 360 9.18 -2.83 15.31
C PRO A 360 10.18 -1.76 15.81
N GLN A 361 11.41 -2.13 16.16
CA GLN A 361 12.41 -1.24 16.75
C GLN A 361 12.75 -0.04 15.86
N CYS A 362 13.04 -0.28 14.58
CA CYS A 362 13.36 0.81 13.63
C CYS A 362 12.23 1.84 13.48
N GLU A 363 10.97 1.41 13.43
CA GLU A 363 9.84 2.33 13.31
C GLU A 363 9.72 3.25 14.52
N ALA A 364 9.89 2.68 15.73
CA ALA A 364 9.93 3.47 16.94
C ALA A 364 11.10 4.46 16.94
N TYR A 365 12.28 4.02 16.49
CA TYR A 365 13.48 4.88 16.40
C TYR A 365 13.25 6.05 15.45
N LEU A 366 12.66 5.80 14.28
CA LEU A 366 12.32 6.84 13.30
C LEU A 366 11.22 7.77 13.81
N THR A 367 10.15 7.21 14.38
CA THR A 367 9.02 7.98 14.93
C THR A 367 9.47 8.92 16.04
N LEU A 368 10.40 8.47 16.89
CA LEU A 368 10.86 9.19 18.06
C LEU A 368 12.21 9.90 17.85
N ALA A 369 12.72 9.94 16.62
CA ALA A 369 14.00 10.56 16.30
C ALA A 369 14.06 12.05 16.68
N SER A 370 12.91 12.74 16.67
CA SER A 370 12.79 14.15 17.05
C SER A 370 12.59 14.38 18.56
N ILE A 371 12.44 13.31 19.36
CA ILE A 371 12.22 13.38 20.81
C ILE A 371 13.55 13.21 21.53
N LYS A 372 13.76 13.98 22.60
CA LYS A 372 14.99 13.95 23.37
C LYS A 372 15.18 12.58 24.06
N GLN A 373 16.31 11.94 23.78
CA GLN A 373 16.80 10.75 24.51
C GLN A 373 17.95 11.16 25.41
N ASP A 374 17.72 11.17 26.72
CA ASP A 374 18.71 11.57 27.71
C ASP A 374 18.60 10.67 28.95
N PRO A 375 19.54 9.72 29.14
CA PRO A 375 19.54 8.81 30.27
C PRO A 375 19.57 9.52 31.64
N LYS A 376 20.01 10.78 31.69
CA LYS A 376 19.98 11.58 32.94
C LYS A 376 18.58 12.07 33.28
N LEU A 377 17.67 12.13 32.30
CA LEU A 377 16.28 12.56 32.47
C LEU A 377 15.31 11.38 32.61
N LEU A 378 15.60 10.26 31.95
CA LEU A 378 14.80 9.06 32.01
C LEU A 378 15.69 7.83 31.85
N SER A 379 15.90 7.10 32.94
CA SER A 379 16.64 5.84 32.93
C SER A 379 15.70 4.67 33.05
N ALA A 380 16.00 3.58 32.34
CA ALA A 380 15.31 2.32 32.54
C ALA A 380 16.27 1.13 32.37
N THR A 381 16.01 0.07 33.11
CA THR A 381 16.84 -1.15 33.13
C THR A 381 15.98 -2.40 33.23
N ILE A 382 16.54 -3.53 32.78
CA ILE A 382 15.95 -4.87 32.94
C ILE A 382 16.69 -5.57 34.08
N ALA A 383 15.97 -5.93 35.14
CA ALA A 383 16.49 -6.63 36.30
C ALA A 383 16.09 -8.12 36.28
N GLY A 384 16.98 -9.02 36.70
CA GLY A 384 16.67 -10.44 36.95
C GLY A 384 17.03 -11.43 35.82
N ALA A 385 17.48 -10.97 34.66
CA ALA A 385 17.90 -11.85 33.57
C ALA A 385 19.26 -12.51 33.87
N SER A 386 19.40 -13.81 33.58
CA SER A 386 20.56 -14.66 33.95
C SER A 386 21.92 -14.22 33.37
N ASN A 387 21.99 -13.14 32.58
CA ASN A 387 23.23 -12.60 32.05
C ASN A 387 23.20 -11.06 32.12
N ASN A 388 24.26 -10.45 32.64
CA ASN A 388 24.48 -8.99 32.78
C ASN A 388 24.51 -8.19 31.45
N LYS A 389 23.88 -8.70 30.38
CA LYS A 389 23.72 -8.01 29.08
C LYS A 389 22.29 -7.54 28.81
N GLY A 390 21.42 -7.52 29.83
CA GLY A 390 20.25 -6.63 29.99
C GLY A 390 19.20 -6.53 28.88
N SER A 391 19.33 -7.23 27.76
CA SER A 391 18.51 -7.09 26.54
C SER A 391 18.30 -8.43 25.83
N LEU A 392 19.08 -9.47 26.12
CA LEU A 392 18.86 -10.83 25.62
C LEU A 392 18.24 -11.69 26.72
N LEU A 393 17.03 -12.19 26.50
CA LEU A 393 16.26 -13.01 27.44
C LEU A 393 15.93 -14.36 26.80
N ARG A 394 15.97 -15.43 27.60
CA ARG A 394 15.65 -16.80 27.17
C ARG A 394 14.30 -17.23 27.69
N ASP A 395 13.70 -18.23 27.03
CA ASP A 395 12.50 -18.90 27.51
C ASP A 395 12.59 -19.27 29.00
N GLY A 396 11.58 -18.91 29.79
CA GLY A 396 11.53 -19.10 31.23
C GLY A 396 12.34 -18.12 32.08
N ASP A 397 13.12 -17.21 31.49
CA ASP A 397 13.79 -16.14 32.25
C ASP A 397 12.73 -15.28 32.95
N GLN A 398 13.01 -14.94 34.21
CA GLN A 398 12.19 -14.01 34.99
C GLN A 398 12.83 -12.64 35.04
N PHE A 399 12.06 -11.59 34.77
CA PHE A 399 12.59 -10.23 34.72
C PHE A 399 11.59 -9.18 35.22
N ALA A 400 12.10 -8.00 35.52
CA ALA A 400 11.30 -6.80 35.80
C ALA A 400 11.93 -5.59 35.12
N PHE A 401 11.10 -4.58 34.86
CA PHE A 401 11.58 -3.27 34.45
C PHE A 401 11.68 -2.35 35.65
N GLU A 402 12.80 -1.65 35.76
CA GLU A 402 12.98 -0.56 36.72
C GLU A 402 13.17 0.74 35.94
N ILE A 403 12.22 1.67 36.10
CA ILE A 403 12.11 2.91 35.35
C ILE A 403 12.18 4.08 36.32
N THR A 404 13.07 5.03 36.08
CA THR A 404 13.25 6.19 36.96
C THR A 404 13.23 7.48 36.14
N PRO A 405 12.08 8.18 36.11
CA PRO A 405 11.98 9.54 35.59
C PRO A 405 12.68 10.54 36.53
N GLN A 406 13.58 11.37 35.99
CA GLN A 406 14.38 12.36 36.72
C GLN A 406 14.01 13.82 36.38
N ASN A 407 13.10 14.01 35.42
CA ASN A 407 12.51 15.30 35.06
C ASN A 407 11.48 15.80 36.08
N THR A 408 11.09 17.07 35.96
CA THR A 408 10.00 17.67 36.74
C THR A 408 8.71 16.90 36.44
N GLY A 409 8.08 16.33 37.47
CA GLY A 409 7.01 15.31 37.35
C GLY A 409 5.92 15.59 36.30
N GLY A 410 5.22 14.53 35.90
CA GLY A 410 4.28 14.57 34.78
C GLY A 410 3.60 13.23 34.58
N TYR A 411 3.41 12.84 33.32
CA TYR A 411 2.75 11.60 32.90
C TYR A 411 3.77 10.60 32.36
N LEU A 412 3.71 9.36 32.85
CA LEU A 412 4.53 8.24 32.42
C LEU A 412 3.71 7.31 31.51
N TYR A 413 4.30 6.95 30.38
CA TYR A 413 3.77 5.96 29.45
C TYR A 413 4.80 4.86 29.25
N VAL A 414 4.36 3.61 29.34
CA VAL A 414 5.22 2.43 29.12
C VAL A 414 4.46 1.47 28.22
N SER A 415 4.98 1.26 27.02
CA SER A 415 4.41 0.36 26.02
C SER A 415 5.42 -0.70 25.63
N TYR A 416 5.01 -1.96 25.68
CA TYR A 416 5.84 -3.10 25.35
C TYR A 416 5.38 -3.71 24.02
N LEU A 417 6.23 -3.63 23.00
CA LEU A 417 6.03 -4.23 21.69
C LEU A 417 6.63 -5.63 21.69
N GLN A 418 5.78 -6.64 21.52
CA GLN A 418 6.13 -8.05 21.65
C GLN A 418 6.39 -8.70 20.28
N ALA A 419 7.08 -9.83 20.26
CA ALA A 419 7.46 -10.54 19.03
C ALA A 419 6.25 -11.08 18.24
N ASN A 420 5.10 -11.26 18.89
CA ASN A 420 3.84 -11.62 18.23
C ASN A 420 3.19 -10.45 17.46
N GLY A 421 3.71 -9.23 17.58
CA GLY A 421 3.17 -8.03 16.99
C GLY A 421 2.12 -7.32 17.84
N ASP A 422 1.94 -7.71 19.11
CA ASP A 422 1.10 -6.98 20.05
C ASP A 422 1.85 -5.81 20.68
N GLN A 423 1.11 -4.73 20.95
CA GLN A 423 1.51 -3.70 21.90
C GLN A 423 0.71 -3.88 23.20
N VAL A 424 1.45 -4.00 24.31
CA VAL A 424 0.89 -4.08 25.65
C VAL A 424 1.16 -2.76 26.39
N PRO A 425 0.13 -1.97 26.73
CA PRO A 425 0.30 -0.80 27.56
C PRO A 425 0.52 -1.23 29.02
N LEU A 426 1.77 -1.18 29.48
CA LEU A 426 2.12 -1.49 30.87
C LEU A 426 1.79 -0.32 31.80
N VAL A 427 1.87 0.91 31.28
CA VAL A 427 1.47 2.15 31.98
C VAL A 427 0.86 3.12 30.96
N SER A 428 -0.36 3.58 31.20
CA SER A 428 -1.09 4.51 30.34
C SER A 428 -1.30 5.85 31.04
N GLY A 429 -0.32 6.75 30.97
CA GLY A 429 -0.47 8.12 31.47
C GLY A 429 -0.57 8.22 32.99
N ARG A 430 0.19 7.39 33.72
CA ARG A 430 0.25 7.47 35.19
C ARG A 430 1.03 8.71 35.61
N GLN A 431 0.50 9.49 36.56
CA GLN A 431 1.25 10.59 37.15
C GLN A 431 2.42 10.09 38.01
N TYR A 432 3.56 10.79 37.97
CA TYR A 432 4.75 10.47 38.76
C TYR A 432 5.41 11.73 39.34
N ALA A 433 6.08 11.57 40.49
CA ALA A 433 6.94 12.59 41.07
C ALA A 433 8.40 12.40 40.60
N ARG A 434 9.16 13.49 40.56
CA ARG A 434 10.59 13.48 40.17
C ARG A 434 11.38 12.47 41.02
N GLY A 435 12.17 11.62 40.37
CA GLY A 435 13.05 10.65 41.01
C GLY A 435 12.33 9.40 41.54
N GLN A 436 11.01 9.31 41.41
CA GLN A 436 10.25 8.14 41.86
C GLN A 436 10.42 6.97 40.89
N SER A 437 11.15 5.94 41.30
CA SER A 437 11.28 4.70 40.52
C SER A 437 9.97 3.91 40.45
N VAL A 438 9.65 3.39 39.28
CA VAL A 438 8.52 2.50 39.00
C VAL A 438 9.09 1.13 38.63
N LYS A 439 8.68 0.10 39.38
CA LYS A 439 9.00 -1.31 39.09
C LYS A 439 7.81 -2.01 38.46
N LEU A 440 8.00 -2.63 37.30
CA LEU A 440 6.97 -3.37 36.57
C LEU A 440 7.34 -4.86 36.49
N PRO A 441 6.41 -5.79 36.77
CA PRO A 441 4.99 -5.56 37.04
C PRO A 441 4.70 -4.99 38.44
N SER A 442 5.54 -5.31 39.43
CA SER A 442 5.48 -4.73 40.77
C SER A 442 6.84 -4.84 41.47
N ALA A 443 6.91 -4.42 42.74
CA ALA A 443 8.14 -4.56 43.53
C ALA A 443 8.58 -6.03 43.72
N THR A 444 7.62 -6.94 43.89
CA THR A 444 7.86 -8.34 44.26
C THR A 444 7.63 -9.33 43.11
N GLN A 445 6.78 -8.99 42.15
CA GLN A 445 6.50 -9.87 41.01
C GLN A 445 7.49 -9.64 39.86
N ARG A 446 7.59 -10.64 38.99
CA ARG A 446 8.41 -10.65 37.78
C ARG A 446 7.58 -11.15 36.60
N TYR A 447 7.89 -10.67 35.41
CA TYR A 447 7.43 -11.27 34.16
C TYR A 447 8.23 -12.54 33.88
N THR A 448 7.64 -13.47 33.15
CA THR A 448 8.31 -14.69 32.66
C THR A 448 8.28 -14.67 31.14
N ILE A 449 9.42 -14.92 30.50
CA ILE A 449 9.49 -15.04 29.04
C ILE A 449 8.91 -16.37 28.57
N SER A 450 8.12 -16.31 27.52
CA SER A 450 7.59 -17.47 26.79
C SER A 450 7.49 -17.16 25.30
N ALA A 451 7.28 -18.19 24.49
CA ALA A 451 7.00 -18.02 23.06
C ALA A 451 5.79 -17.08 22.79
N PRO A 452 5.74 -16.41 21.63
CA PRO A 452 6.74 -16.43 20.57
C PRO A 452 7.94 -15.54 20.87
N PHE A 453 9.10 -15.95 20.38
CA PHE A 453 10.38 -15.28 20.59
C PHE A 453 10.74 -14.39 19.40
N GLY A 454 11.46 -13.30 19.63
CA GLY A 454 11.91 -12.41 18.57
C GLY A 454 12.50 -11.10 19.06
N ASP A 455 12.57 -10.13 18.17
CA ASP A 455 13.00 -8.77 18.47
C ASP A 455 11.80 -7.95 18.99
N GLU A 456 11.99 -7.35 20.16
CA GLU A 456 10.96 -6.70 20.97
C GLU A 456 11.45 -5.31 21.39
N LEU A 457 10.55 -4.47 21.89
CA LEU A 457 10.91 -3.12 22.32
C LEU A 457 10.05 -2.64 23.47
N LEU A 458 10.70 -2.11 24.50
CA LEU A 458 10.02 -1.28 25.50
C LEU A 458 10.19 0.21 25.13
N ILE A 459 9.06 0.89 24.93
CA ILE A 459 8.98 2.34 24.69
C ILE A 459 8.52 3.00 25.99
N ILE A 460 9.35 3.88 26.54
CA ILE A 460 9.07 4.60 27.78
C ILE A 460 9.08 6.09 27.48
N MET A 461 7.97 6.76 27.72
CA MET A 461 7.85 8.20 27.48
C MET A 461 7.39 8.93 28.73
N THR A 462 7.91 10.14 28.90
CA THR A 462 7.45 11.07 29.91
C THR A 462 7.08 12.39 29.29
N SER A 463 6.02 13.02 29.79
CA SER A 463 5.53 14.30 29.29
C SER A 463 4.92 15.14 30.42
N PRO A 464 4.98 16.49 30.34
CA PRO A 464 4.30 17.35 31.32
C PRO A 464 2.77 17.34 31.18
N LYS A 465 2.26 17.09 29.97
CA LYS A 465 0.83 17.03 29.64
C LYS A 465 0.46 15.64 29.10
N PRO A 466 -0.80 15.21 29.19
CA PRO A 466 -1.22 13.94 28.60
C PRO A 466 -0.91 13.88 27.10
N LEU A 467 -0.24 12.81 26.64
CA LEU A 467 0.10 12.59 25.23
C LEU A 467 -1.04 11.98 24.41
N PHE A 468 -1.92 11.23 25.07
CA PHE A 468 -3.01 10.50 24.45
C PHE A 468 -4.33 10.95 25.07
N SER A 469 -5.36 11.14 24.24
CA SER A 469 -6.67 11.65 24.65
C SER A 469 -7.61 10.58 25.25
N ALA A 470 -7.25 9.30 25.13
CA ALA A 470 -7.98 8.16 25.68
C ALA A 470 -7.01 7.10 26.21
N ASP A 471 -7.47 6.26 27.14
CA ASP A 471 -6.80 5.00 27.46
C ASP A 471 -6.87 4.10 26.22
N PHE A 472 -5.75 3.97 25.51
CA PHE A 472 -5.63 2.99 24.43
C PHE A 472 -5.34 1.64 25.10
N GLY A 473 -6.29 0.71 24.96
CA GLY A 473 -6.13 -0.67 25.42
C GLY A 473 -5.03 -1.41 24.65
N LYS A 474 -5.01 -2.74 24.78
CA LYS A 474 -4.12 -3.58 23.97
C LYS A 474 -4.42 -3.37 22.48
N THR A 475 -3.39 -3.09 21.69
CA THR A 475 -3.48 -2.93 20.22
C THR A 475 -2.36 -3.74 19.55
N ASP A 476 -2.31 -3.78 18.22
CA ASP A 476 -1.11 -4.27 17.53
C ASP A 476 -0.02 -3.19 17.45
N ASP A 477 1.23 -3.63 17.34
CA ASP A 477 2.44 -2.80 17.31
C ASP A 477 2.36 -1.67 16.26
N ARG A 478 1.84 -1.96 15.07
CA ARG A 478 1.73 -1.01 13.97
C ARG A 478 0.66 0.04 14.23
N GLN A 479 -0.52 -0.36 14.70
CA GLN A 479 -1.57 0.59 15.08
C GLN A 479 -1.06 1.56 16.16
N TYR A 480 -0.41 1.01 17.18
CA TYR A 480 0.20 1.82 18.25
C TYR A 480 1.25 2.79 17.70
N LEU A 481 2.20 2.31 16.90
CA LEU A 481 3.27 3.16 16.33
C LEU A 481 2.71 4.22 15.39
N SER A 482 1.64 3.91 14.64
CA SER A 482 0.95 4.90 13.79
C SER A 482 0.27 5.99 14.63
N MET A 483 -0.40 5.61 15.72
CA MET A 483 -0.98 6.56 16.67
C MET A 483 0.09 7.40 17.35
N LEU A 484 1.18 6.77 17.82
CA LEU A 484 2.31 7.44 18.44
C LEU A 484 2.94 8.47 17.49
N ARG A 485 3.10 8.12 16.21
CA ARG A 485 3.61 9.03 15.19
C ARG A 485 2.70 10.25 15.01
N ARG A 486 1.38 10.07 14.96
CA ARG A 486 0.43 11.20 14.93
C ARG A 486 0.57 12.10 16.15
N VAL A 487 0.72 11.52 17.34
CA VAL A 487 0.95 12.29 18.58
C VAL A 487 2.21 13.14 18.45
N VAL A 488 3.35 12.53 18.09
CA VAL A 488 4.65 13.22 17.97
C VAL A 488 4.63 14.34 16.93
N LEU A 489 3.97 14.11 15.78
CA LEU A 489 3.83 15.10 14.71
C LEU A 489 2.98 16.30 15.15
N ASN A 490 1.95 16.08 15.97
CA ASN A 490 1.03 17.13 16.44
C ASN A 490 1.56 17.92 17.65
N LEU A 491 2.67 17.52 18.27
CA LEU A 491 3.30 18.30 19.34
C LEU A 491 3.86 19.62 18.82
N SER A 492 3.59 20.73 19.52
CA SER A 492 4.28 21.99 19.29
C SER A 492 5.79 21.83 19.56
N PRO A 493 6.68 22.65 18.96
CA PRO A 493 8.11 22.59 19.26
C PRO A 493 8.44 22.72 20.76
N THR A 494 7.66 23.54 21.48
CA THR A 494 7.77 23.76 22.92
C THR A 494 7.34 22.54 23.74
N ASP A 495 6.25 21.87 23.35
CA ASP A 495 5.80 20.65 24.04
C ASP A 495 6.74 19.48 23.71
N ARG A 496 7.18 19.36 22.46
CA ARG A 496 8.08 18.30 21.98
C ARG A 496 9.42 18.30 22.75
N SER A 497 9.99 19.47 23.02
CA SER A 497 11.27 19.59 23.75
C SER A 497 11.18 19.17 25.22
N GLN A 498 9.96 19.06 25.77
CA GLN A 498 9.72 18.63 27.15
C GLN A 498 9.37 17.14 27.26
N VAL A 499 9.15 16.46 26.14
CA VAL A 499 8.97 15.00 26.11
C VAL A 499 10.33 14.33 26.14
N THR A 500 10.50 13.36 27.05
CA THR A 500 11.70 12.50 27.09
C THR A 500 11.30 11.07 26.78
N VAL A 501 12.12 10.39 25.98
CA VAL A 501 11.91 8.98 25.64
C VAL A 501 13.13 8.13 26.01
N SER A 502 12.88 6.89 26.41
CA SER A 502 13.88 5.84 26.58
C SER A 502 13.39 4.59 25.85
N LEU A 503 14.27 4.02 25.03
CA LEU A 503 13.98 2.89 24.16
C LEU A 503 14.88 1.72 24.55
N LEU A 504 14.29 0.63 25.02
CA LEU A 504 15.02 -0.55 25.45
C LEU A 504 14.73 -1.70 24.49
N PRO A 505 15.63 -1.97 23.51
CA PRO A 505 15.49 -3.13 22.64
C PRO A 505 15.67 -4.40 23.47
N ILE A 506 14.81 -5.38 23.20
CA ILE A 506 14.82 -6.68 23.86
C ILE A 506 14.86 -7.74 22.77
N LYS A 507 15.61 -8.81 22.99
CA LYS A 507 15.68 -9.98 22.15
C LYS A 507 15.31 -11.20 22.98
N THR A 508 14.22 -11.85 22.63
CA THR A 508 13.78 -13.09 23.26
C THR A 508 14.17 -14.26 22.36
N ILE A 509 14.67 -15.35 22.96
CA ILE A 509 15.08 -16.57 22.23
C ILE A 509 14.62 -17.83 22.97
N PRO A 510 14.45 -18.96 22.27
CA PRO A 510 14.34 -20.27 22.93
C PRO A 510 15.53 -20.55 23.86
N LYS A 511 15.36 -21.50 24.79
CA LYS A 511 16.43 -21.93 25.70
C LYS A 511 17.69 -22.42 24.97
#